data_AF-A0A963B601-F1
#
_entry.id   AF-A0A963B601-F1
#
_cell.length_a   1.000
_cell.length_b   1.000
_cell.length_c   1.000
_cell.angle_alpha   90.00
_cell.angle_beta   90.00
_cell.angle_gamma   90.00
#
_symmetry.space_group_name_H-M   'P 1'
#
loop_
_entity.id
_entity.type
_entity.pdbx_description
1 polymer ?
#
loop_
_entity_poly.entity_id
_entity_poly.type
_entity_poly.pdbx_seq_one_letter_code
_entity_poly.pdbx_strand_id
1 'polypeptide(L)'
;MFNAFVAGFTGGTDPKVIPLALLDWWVKLAWSPGTHARLTEKAVRKMLRFSLYAAQSMTDPANTPPAVLPLPQDQRFRSPGWQHWPFNLMSQSFLLTQQWWANATTGVPALTKNQKDLVTFVTRQLLDLVSPSNFPHTNPEVIETTLKEGGMNLVRGQRNWWEDWMRLSRGEKSLGSEQFKPGEQVAVTPGKVVFRNHLIELIQYAPATDKVHPEPLLIVPAWIMKYYILDLSPHNSMVKYLVQQGHTVFMLSWRNPTSEDRHLGMEDYLHEGIMTALDAVTSIQPGRQIHAAGYCLGGTLLAIAAAALGRACDQRLKSVSLLAAQTDFSEAGELMLFVNETQVSFLESMMWDRGV
;
A
#
# COMPACT_ATOMS: atom_id res chain seq x y z
N MET A 1 -2.87 6.96 29.35
CA MET A 1 -1.56 6.34 29.70
C MET A 1 -1.50 4.85 29.34
N PHE A 2 -2.33 3.95 29.90
CA PHE A 2 -2.27 2.51 29.56
C PHE A 2 -2.54 2.22 28.08
N ASN A 3 -3.58 2.83 27.51
CA ASN A 3 -3.88 2.70 26.08
C ASN A 3 -2.72 3.21 25.21
N ALA A 4 -2.16 4.38 25.50
CA ALA A 4 -0.99 4.93 24.78
C ALA A 4 0.27 4.04 24.86
N PHE A 5 0.49 3.37 26.00
CA PHE A 5 1.58 2.39 26.16
C PHE A 5 1.37 1.14 25.30
N VAL A 6 0.16 0.58 25.32
CA VAL A 6 -0.22 -0.55 24.45
C VAL A 6 -0.13 -0.14 22.97
N ALA A 7 -0.45 1.10 22.64
CA ALA A 7 -0.41 1.64 21.29
C ALA A 7 0.99 1.69 20.68
N GLY A 8 1.96 2.08 21.50
CA GLY A 8 3.38 2.03 21.12
C GLY A 8 3.88 0.61 20.86
N PHE A 9 3.30 -0.40 21.50
CA PHE A 9 3.68 -1.81 21.34
C PHE A 9 3.00 -2.49 20.15
N THR A 10 1.77 -2.09 19.80
CA THR A 10 0.97 -2.71 18.73
C THR A 10 0.96 -1.91 17.42
N GLY A 11 1.72 -0.83 17.35
CA GLY A 11 1.76 0.04 16.17
C GLY A 11 0.41 0.72 15.88
N GLY A 12 -0.35 1.08 16.92
CA GLY A 12 -1.63 1.80 16.78
C GLY A 12 -2.87 0.91 16.58
N THR A 13 -2.75 -0.42 16.63
CA THR A 13 -3.90 -1.34 16.52
C THR A 13 -4.38 -1.81 17.90
N ASP A 14 -5.70 -1.87 18.15
CA ASP A 14 -6.21 -2.48 19.39
C ASP A 14 -5.97 -4.01 19.34
N PRO A 15 -5.17 -4.57 20.27
CA PRO A 15 -4.79 -5.98 20.25
C PRO A 15 -5.97 -6.95 20.45
N LYS A 16 -7.13 -6.48 20.90
CA LYS A 16 -8.32 -7.31 21.14
C LYS A 16 -9.15 -7.55 19.87
N VAL A 17 -9.06 -6.67 18.88
CA VAL A 17 -9.94 -6.68 17.70
C VAL A 17 -9.82 -8.00 16.92
N ILE A 18 -8.59 -8.43 16.65
CA ILE A 18 -8.32 -9.65 15.89
C ILE A 18 -8.75 -10.92 16.67
N PRO A 19 -8.30 -11.15 17.93
CA PRO A 19 -8.71 -12.32 18.70
C PRO A 19 -10.23 -12.44 18.89
N LEU A 20 -10.91 -11.32 19.18
CA LEU A 20 -12.37 -11.34 19.38
C LEU A 20 -13.11 -11.66 18.08
N ALA A 21 -12.67 -11.11 16.94
CA ALA A 21 -13.28 -11.42 15.65
C ALA A 21 -13.10 -12.90 15.25
N LEU A 22 -11.91 -13.47 15.52
CA LEU A 22 -11.65 -14.90 15.30
C LEU A 22 -12.50 -15.77 16.22
N LEU A 23 -12.66 -15.40 17.49
CA LEU A 23 -13.50 -16.13 18.43
C LEU A 23 -14.98 -16.10 18.00
N ASP A 24 -15.51 -14.94 17.63
CA ASP A 24 -16.88 -14.79 17.16
C ASP A 24 -17.13 -15.60 15.87
N TRP A 25 -16.18 -15.58 14.93
CA TRP A 25 -16.22 -16.44 13.74
C TRP A 25 -16.24 -17.93 14.12
N TRP A 26 -15.37 -18.36 15.03
CA TRP A 26 -15.28 -19.76 15.44
C TRP A 26 -16.57 -20.24 16.11
N VAL A 27 -17.14 -19.45 17.02
CA VAL A 27 -18.41 -19.76 17.69
C VAL A 27 -19.54 -19.84 16.66
N LYS A 28 -19.70 -18.84 15.79
CA LYS A 28 -20.78 -18.84 14.78
C LYS A 28 -20.64 -19.98 13.78
N LEU A 29 -19.40 -20.33 13.40
CA LEU A 29 -19.13 -21.49 12.55
C LEU A 29 -19.54 -22.78 13.27
N ALA A 30 -19.09 -22.99 14.51
CA ALA A 30 -19.36 -24.18 15.31
C ALA A 30 -20.87 -24.44 15.50
N TRP A 31 -21.67 -23.37 15.58
CA TRP A 31 -23.12 -23.45 15.76
C TRP A 31 -23.91 -23.39 14.42
N SER A 32 -23.24 -23.58 13.27
CA SER A 32 -23.86 -23.55 11.94
C SER A 32 -23.76 -24.90 11.21
N PRO A 33 -24.66 -25.88 11.49
CA PRO A 33 -24.62 -27.22 10.86
C PRO A 33 -24.66 -27.19 9.33
N GLY A 34 -25.46 -26.31 8.73
CA GLY A 34 -25.54 -26.16 7.26
C GLY A 34 -24.22 -25.66 6.65
N THR A 35 -23.53 -24.77 7.36
CA THR A 35 -22.19 -24.29 6.96
C THR A 35 -21.17 -25.41 7.03
N HIS A 36 -21.20 -26.23 8.09
CA HIS A 36 -20.35 -27.41 8.22
C HIS A 36 -20.57 -28.39 7.07
N ALA A 37 -21.81 -28.77 6.76
CA ALA A 37 -22.11 -29.69 5.67
C ALA A 37 -21.52 -29.20 4.34
N ARG A 38 -21.72 -27.92 4.01
CA ARG A 38 -21.18 -27.29 2.80
C ARG A 38 -19.64 -27.22 2.79
N LEU A 39 -19.01 -26.92 3.93
CA LEU A 39 -17.54 -26.89 4.03
C LEU A 39 -16.93 -28.29 3.92
N THR A 40 -17.58 -29.31 4.49
CA THR A 40 -17.21 -30.71 4.35
C THR A 40 -17.33 -31.17 2.90
N GLU A 41 -18.43 -30.86 2.22
CA GLU A 41 -18.57 -31.16 0.79
C GLU A 41 -17.45 -30.51 -0.04
N LYS A 42 -17.14 -29.23 0.23
CA LYS A 42 -16.03 -28.53 -0.43
C LYS A 42 -14.66 -29.15 -0.10
N ALA A 43 -14.46 -29.63 1.12
CA ALA A 43 -13.23 -30.32 1.53
C ALA A 43 -13.07 -31.65 0.79
N VAL A 44 -14.12 -32.48 0.77
CA VAL A 44 -14.13 -33.76 0.05
C VAL A 44 -13.86 -33.55 -1.44
N ARG A 45 -14.53 -32.57 -2.08
CA ARG A 45 -14.31 -32.26 -3.51
C ARG A 45 -12.86 -31.85 -3.79
N LYS A 46 -12.24 -31.05 -2.91
CA LYS A 46 -10.84 -30.63 -3.05
C LYS A 46 -9.87 -31.78 -2.80
N MET A 47 -10.15 -32.63 -1.80
CA MET A 47 -9.37 -33.82 -1.51
C MET A 47 -9.40 -34.79 -2.71
N LEU A 48 -10.56 -35.03 -3.32
CA LEU A 48 -10.67 -35.84 -4.53
C LEU A 48 -9.86 -35.25 -5.70
N ARG A 49 -9.96 -33.93 -5.94
CA ARG A 49 -9.16 -33.26 -6.96
C ARG A 49 -7.66 -33.40 -6.70
N PHE A 50 -7.23 -33.22 -5.46
CA PHE A 50 -5.84 -33.39 -5.07
C PHE A 50 -5.36 -34.82 -5.27
N SER A 51 -6.13 -35.82 -4.84
CA SER A 51 -5.78 -37.23 -5.01
C SER A 51 -5.68 -37.64 -6.48
N LEU A 52 -6.61 -37.17 -7.33
CA LEU A 52 -6.57 -37.39 -8.77
C LEU A 52 -5.32 -36.74 -9.39
N TYR A 53 -5.04 -35.48 -9.03
CA TYR A 53 -3.84 -34.78 -9.48
C TYR A 53 -2.56 -35.50 -9.02
N ALA A 54 -2.49 -35.92 -7.76
CA ALA A 54 -1.34 -36.62 -7.22
C ALA A 54 -1.08 -37.93 -7.98
N ALA A 55 -2.13 -38.74 -8.19
CA ALA A 55 -2.03 -39.98 -8.97
C ALA A 55 -1.57 -39.72 -10.42
N GLN A 56 -2.18 -38.74 -11.10
CA GLN A 56 -1.82 -38.38 -12.48
C GLN A 56 -0.39 -37.84 -12.59
N SER A 57 0.01 -36.98 -11.66
CA SER A 57 1.34 -36.38 -11.64
C SER A 57 2.46 -37.39 -11.39
N MET A 58 2.15 -38.54 -10.76
CA MET A 58 3.09 -39.64 -10.59
C MET A 58 3.24 -40.47 -11.88
N THR A 59 2.18 -40.59 -12.68
CA THR A 59 2.19 -41.41 -13.91
C THR A 59 2.59 -40.62 -15.16
N ASP A 60 2.17 -39.36 -15.28
CA ASP A 60 2.49 -38.46 -16.39
C ASP A 60 2.73 -37.03 -15.84
N PRO A 61 3.92 -36.75 -15.29
CA PRO A 61 4.24 -35.45 -14.73
C PRO A 61 4.21 -34.31 -15.75
N ALA A 62 4.44 -34.60 -17.04
CA ALA A 62 4.63 -33.59 -18.07
C ALA A 62 3.30 -33.04 -18.62
N ASN A 63 2.23 -33.85 -18.63
CA ASN A 63 0.94 -33.44 -19.20
C ASN A 63 -0.20 -33.34 -18.17
N THR A 64 0.09 -33.48 -16.88
CA THR A 64 -0.96 -33.40 -15.84
C THR A 64 -1.40 -31.93 -15.64
N PRO A 65 -2.68 -31.59 -15.88
CA PRO A 65 -3.18 -30.25 -15.62
C PRO A 65 -3.21 -29.97 -14.11
N PRO A 66 -2.96 -28.73 -13.66
CA PRO A 66 -2.99 -28.39 -12.24
C PRO A 66 -4.39 -28.60 -11.64
N ALA A 67 -4.45 -29.11 -10.41
CA ALA A 67 -5.71 -29.32 -9.68
C ALA A 67 -6.47 -28.00 -9.44
N VAL A 68 -5.73 -26.91 -9.27
CA VAL A 68 -6.22 -25.55 -9.14
C VAL A 68 -5.21 -24.55 -9.69
N LEU A 69 -5.70 -23.52 -10.36
CA LEU A 69 -4.87 -22.41 -10.80
C LEU A 69 -4.72 -21.39 -9.66
N PRO A 70 -3.52 -20.82 -9.46
CA PRO A 70 -3.34 -19.70 -8.55
C PRO A 70 -4.16 -18.50 -9.02
N LEU A 71 -4.47 -17.59 -8.09
CA LEU A 71 -5.06 -16.31 -8.46
C LEU A 71 -4.06 -15.51 -9.32
N PRO A 72 -4.51 -14.64 -10.25
CA PRO A 72 -3.61 -13.89 -11.13
C PRO A 72 -2.55 -13.07 -10.38
N GLN A 73 -2.86 -12.59 -9.18
CA GLN A 73 -1.93 -11.86 -8.32
C GLN A 73 -0.91 -12.75 -7.56
N ASP A 74 -1.14 -14.06 -7.46
CA ASP A 74 -0.27 -14.96 -6.69
C ASP A 74 0.92 -15.43 -7.54
N GLN A 75 2.07 -14.81 -7.29
CA GLN A 75 3.32 -15.06 -8.03
C GLN A 75 4.21 -16.12 -7.36
N ARG A 76 3.83 -16.68 -6.21
CA ARG A 76 4.71 -17.53 -5.37
C ARG A 76 5.14 -18.83 -6.04
N PHE A 77 4.31 -19.38 -6.92
CA PHE A 77 4.51 -20.69 -7.55
C PHE A 77 4.83 -20.60 -9.06
N ARG A 78 5.38 -19.47 -9.51
CA ARG A 78 5.62 -19.20 -10.94
C ARG A 78 6.82 -19.96 -11.51
N SER A 79 7.83 -20.25 -10.70
CA SER A 79 9.04 -20.92 -11.18
C SER A 79 8.76 -22.35 -11.66
N PRO A 80 9.42 -22.82 -12.73
CA PRO A 80 9.25 -24.19 -13.25
C PRO A 80 9.49 -25.28 -12.21
N GLY A 81 10.34 -25.03 -11.19
CA GLY A 81 10.60 -25.98 -10.11
C GLY A 81 9.33 -26.40 -9.34
N TRP A 82 8.33 -25.53 -9.27
CA TRP A 82 7.05 -25.82 -8.61
C TRP A 82 6.15 -26.79 -9.37
N GLN A 83 6.45 -27.10 -10.64
CA GLN A 83 5.71 -28.09 -11.43
C GLN A 83 6.27 -29.51 -11.28
N HIS A 84 7.39 -29.68 -10.58
CA HIS A 84 8.05 -30.97 -10.42
C HIS A 84 7.79 -31.60 -9.05
N TRP A 85 7.83 -32.93 -8.99
CA TRP A 85 7.72 -33.66 -7.74
C TRP A 85 8.92 -33.38 -6.81
N PRO A 86 8.71 -33.19 -5.49
CA PRO A 86 7.44 -33.20 -4.74
C PRO A 86 6.77 -31.82 -4.61
N PHE A 87 7.38 -30.75 -5.14
CA PHE A 87 6.94 -29.36 -4.95
C PHE A 87 5.59 -29.05 -5.59
N ASN A 88 5.25 -29.75 -6.68
CA ASN A 88 3.96 -29.68 -7.34
C ASN A 88 2.81 -30.14 -6.44
N LEU A 89 3.02 -31.20 -5.64
CA LEU A 89 2.03 -31.65 -4.66
C LEU A 89 1.89 -30.64 -3.52
N MET A 90 3.00 -30.09 -3.04
CA MET A 90 3.00 -29.07 -1.97
C MET A 90 2.25 -27.81 -2.40
N SER A 91 2.54 -27.27 -3.58
CA SER A 91 1.89 -26.06 -4.09
C SER A 91 0.39 -26.28 -4.33
N GLN A 92 0.00 -27.39 -4.96
CA GLN A 92 -1.41 -27.69 -5.23
C GLN A 92 -2.20 -27.97 -3.95
N SER A 93 -1.61 -28.68 -2.98
CA SER A 93 -2.24 -28.89 -1.67
C SER A 93 -2.46 -27.55 -0.94
N PHE A 94 -1.46 -26.68 -0.95
CA PHE A 94 -1.54 -25.36 -0.33
C PHE A 94 -2.60 -24.48 -1.00
N LEU A 95 -2.64 -24.40 -2.34
CA LEU A 95 -3.63 -23.60 -3.07
C LEU A 95 -5.07 -24.09 -2.85
N LEU A 96 -5.28 -25.41 -2.79
CA LEU A 96 -6.59 -26.00 -2.47
C LEU A 96 -7.00 -25.68 -1.03
N THR A 97 -6.05 -25.71 -0.09
CA THR A 97 -6.25 -25.35 1.31
C THR A 97 -6.62 -23.88 1.45
N GLN A 98 -5.90 -22.98 0.76
CA GLN A 98 -6.20 -21.56 0.71
C GLN A 98 -7.60 -21.29 0.15
N GLN A 99 -7.99 -21.98 -0.94
CA GLN A 99 -9.34 -21.87 -1.48
C GLN A 99 -10.40 -22.39 -0.50
N TRP A 100 -10.10 -23.44 0.27
CA TRP A 100 -11.04 -23.95 1.28
C TRP A 100 -11.25 -22.93 2.41
N TRP A 101 -10.17 -22.36 2.93
CA TRP A 101 -10.22 -21.33 3.96
C TRP A 101 -10.95 -20.08 3.50
N ALA A 102 -10.74 -19.63 2.27
CA ALA A 102 -11.50 -18.52 1.69
C ALA A 102 -13.03 -18.78 1.72
N ASN A 103 -13.46 -20.04 1.53
CA ASN A 103 -14.87 -20.41 1.66
C ASN A 103 -15.33 -20.45 3.13
N ALA A 104 -14.44 -20.83 4.05
CA ALA A 104 -14.71 -20.93 5.48
C ALA A 104 -14.84 -19.56 6.17
N THR A 105 -14.21 -18.52 5.64
CA THR A 105 -14.27 -17.16 6.22
C THR A 105 -15.37 -16.29 5.60
N THR A 106 -15.67 -16.46 4.31
CA THR A 106 -16.68 -15.65 3.60
C THR A 106 -18.11 -16.17 3.79
N GLY A 107 -18.28 -17.49 3.94
CA GLY A 107 -19.57 -18.15 3.88
C GLY A 107 -20.36 -18.24 5.20
N VAL A 108 -19.85 -17.72 6.31
CA VAL A 108 -20.47 -17.94 7.64
C VAL A 108 -21.71 -17.04 7.83
N PRO A 109 -22.88 -17.60 8.14
CA PRO A 109 -24.08 -16.84 8.51
C PRO A 109 -23.86 -16.00 9.77
N ALA A 110 -24.61 -14.91 9.95
CA ALA A 110 -24.64 -14.08 11.15
C ALA A 110 -23.34 -13.31 11.53
N LEU A 111 -22.30 -13.32 10.69
CA LEU A 111 -21.21 -12.33 10.79
C LEU A 111 -21.55 -11.06 10.01
N THR A 112 -21.19 -9.90 10.55
CA THR A 112 -21.27 -8.63 9.81
C THR A 112 -20.26 -8.62 8.66
N LYS A 113 -20.48 -7.78 7.63
CA LYS A 113 -19.56 -7.65 6.49
C LYS A 113 -18.12 -7.39 6.96
N ASN A 114 -17.93 -6.40 7.83
CA ASN A 114 -16.63 -6.03 8.38
C ASN A 114 -15.94 -7.18 9.13
N GLN A 115 -16.67 -7.97 9.93
CA GLN A 115 -16.09 -9.12 10.62
C GLN A 115 -15.65 -10.22 9.65
N LYS A 116 -16.45 -10.49 8.60
CA LYS A 116 -16.07 -11.46 7.56
C LYS A 116 -14.82 -11.03 6.82
N ASP A 117 -14.74 -9.75 6.47
CA ASP A 117 -13.60 -9.19 5.74
C ASP A 117 -12.34 -9.23 6.62
N LEU A 118 -12.45 -8.89 7.90
CA LEU A 118 -11.34 -8.97 8.87
C LEU A 118 -10.84 -10.41 9.05
N VAL A 119 -11.74 -11.35 9.28
CA VAL A 119 -11.36 -12.77 9.46
C VAL A 119 -10.77 -13.33 8.18
N THR A 120 -11.34 -13.00 7.01
CA THR A 120 -10.80 -13.41 5.71
C THR A 120 -9.40 -12.85 5.49
N PHE A 121 -9.17 -11.57 5.81
CA PHE A 121 -7.85 -10.95 5.75
C PHE A 121 -6.85 -11.65 6.67
N VAL A 122 -7.17 -11.81 7.95
CA VAL A 122 -6.26 -12.41 8.95
C VAL A 122 -5.94 -13.86 8.58
N THR A 123 -6.95 -14.65 8.18
CA THR A 123 -6.74 -16.02 7.72
C THR A 123 -5.82 -16.07 6.50
N ARG A 124 -5.97 -15.15 5.53
CA ARG A 124 -5.07 -15.05 4.38
C ARG A 124 -3.63 -14.76 4.83
N GLN A 125 -3.42 -13.80 5.73
CA GLN A 125 -2.08 -13.50 6.26
C GLN A 125 -1.44 -14.70 6.98
N LEU A 126 -2.23 -15.46 7.77
CA LEU A 126 -1.74 -16.67 8.46
C LEU A 126 -1.37 -17.78 7.47
N LEU A 127 -2.19 -17.98 6.43
CA LEU A 127 -1.89 -18.94 5.37
C LEU A 127 -0.64 -18.54 4.58
N ASP A 128 -0.50 -17.25 4.28
CA ASP A 128 0.65 -16.74 3.56
C ASP A 128 1.94 -16.95 4.36
N LEU A 129 1.90 -16.85 5.70
CA LEU A 129 3.04 -17.13 6.58
C LEU A 129 3.49 -18.60 6.51
N VAL A 130 2.54 -19.54 6.47
CA VAL A 130 2.83 -20.98 6.39
C VAL A 130 2.98 -21.50 4.96
N SER A 131 3.05 -20.61 3.97
CA SER A 131 3.26 -20.98 2.57
C SER A 131 4.56 -21.78 2.40
N PRO A 132 4.57 -22.87 1.60
CA PRO A 132 5.79 -23.63 1.34
C PRO A 132 6.87 -22.80 0.62
N SER A 133 6.50 -21.67 0.00
CA SER A 133 7.47 -20.75 -0.61
C SER A 133 8.37 -20.04 0.41
N ASN A 134 7.95 -19.94 1.68
CA ASN A 134 8.69 -19.22 2.73
C ASN A 134 9.76 -20.05 3.42
N PHE A 135 9.75 -21.38 3.27
CA PHE A 135 10.71 -22.25 3.94
C PHE A 135 11.79 -22.73 2.96
N PRO A 136 13.09 -22.57 3.27
CA PRO A 136 14.17 -22.97 2.38
C PRO A 136 14.13 -24.42 1.91
N HIS A 137 13.60 -25.33 2.75
CA HIS A 137 13.56 -26.76 2.48
C HIS A 137 12.34 -27.21 1.64
N THR A 138 11.35 -26.34 1.44
CA THR A 138 10.18 -26.61 0.58
C THR A 138 10.13 -25.71 -0.66
N ASN A 139 11.13 -24.83 -0.84
CA ASN A 139 11.21 -23.92 -1.98
C ASN A 139 12.24 -24.45 -3.01
N PRO A 140 11.80 -24.88 -4.20
CA PRO A 140 12.69 -25.45 -5.21
C PRO A 140 13.76 -24.47 -5.71
N GLU A 141 13.43 -23.18 -5.82
CA GLU A 141 14.36 -22.15 -6.30
C GLU A 141 15.49 -21.94 -5.29
N VAL A 142 15.16 -21.93 -4.00
CA VAL A 142 16.15 -21.82 -2.93
C VAL A 142 17.03 -23.07 -2.89
N ILE A 143 16.45 -24.27 -2.98
CA ILE A 143 17.20 -25.53 -2.98
C ILE A 143 18.16 -25.58 -4.17
N GLU A 144 17.67 -25.28 -5.38
CA GLU A 144 18.48 -25.28 -6.60
C GLU A 144 19.63 -24.28 -6.52
N THR A 145 19.36 -23.06 -6.05
CA THR A 145 20.38 -22.02 -5.87
C THR A 145 21.39 -22.42 -4.78
N THR A 146 20.93 -23.04 -3.70
CA THR A 146 21.79 -23.55 -2.61
C THR A 146 22.75 -24.61 -3.13
N LEU A 147 22.27 -25.52 -3.98
CA LEU A 147 23.12 -26.53 -4.62
C LEU A 147 24.12 -25.90 -5.59
N LYS A 148 23.66 -24.98 -6.46
CA LYS A 148 24.50 -24.29 -7.45
C LYS A 148 25.62 -23.46 -6.81
N GLU A 149 25.33 -22.80 -5.69
CA GLU A 149 26.27 -21.90 -5.02
C GLU A 149 26.95 -22.53 -3.79
N GLY A 150 26.76 -23.83 -3.54
CA GLY A 150 27.35 -24.50 -2.37
C GLY A 150 26.91 -23.90 -1.03
N GLY A 151 25.68 -23.38 -0.94
CA GLY A 151 25.12 -22.77 0.27
C GLY A 151 25.47 -21.30 0.49
N MET A 152 26.23 -20.67 -0.42
CA MET A 152 26.61 -19.26 -0.27
C MET A 152 25.42 -18.30 -0.28
N ASN A 153 24.31 -18.64 -0.96
CA ASN A 153 23.06 -17.90 -0.90
C ASN A 153 22.49 -17.78 0.53
N LEU A 154 22.57 -18.85 1.33
CA LEU A 154 22.08 -18.86 2.71
C LEU A 154 22.96 -18.01 3.62
N VAL A 155 24.28 -18.08 3.43
CA VAL A 155 25.25 -17.24 4.17
C VAL A 155 25.01 -15.75 3.86
N ARG A 156 24.83 -15.41 2.58
CA ARG A 156 24.47 -14.03 2.18
C ARG A 156 23.13 -13.60 2.77
N GLY A 157 22.11 -14.47 2.72
CA GLY A 157 20.80 -14.20 3.31
C GLY A 157 20.85 -13.95 4.82
N GLN A 158 21.60 -14.77 5.57
CA GLN A 158 21.80 -14.59 7.00
C GLN A 158 22.53 -13.29 7.32
N ARG A 159 23.57 -12.95 6.55
CA ARG A 159 24.29 -11.68 6.70
C ARG A 159 23.36 -10.49 6.47
N ASN A 160 22.55 -10.52 5.42
CA ASN A 160 21.57 -9.47 5.12
C ASN A 160 20.57 -9.33 6.27
N TRP A 161 20.01 -10.45 6.75
CA TRP A 161 19.06 -10.45 7.87
C TRP A 161 19.67 -9.87 9.15
N TRP A 162 20.92 -10.26 9.47
CA TRP A 162 21.63 -9.74 10.64
C TRP A 162 21.88 -8.23 10.51
N GLU A 163 22.25 -7.76 9.32
CA GLU A 163 22.48 -6.34 9.07
C GLU A 163 21.19 -5.52 9.16
N ASP A 164 20.10 -6.01 8.57
CA ASP A 164 18.78 -5.39 8.68
C ASP A 164 18.30 -5.33 10.14
N TRP A 165 18.49 -6.41 10.90
CA TRP A 165 18.12 -6.45 12.32
C TRP A 165 18.93 -5.45 13.16
N MET A 166 20.24 -5.37 12.94
CA MET A 166 21.08 -4.37 13.61
C MET A 166 20.66 -2.94 13.27
N ARG A 167 20.38 -2.64 12.00
CA ARG A 167 19.94 -1.31 11.56
C ARG A 167 18.59 -0.94 12.17
N LEU A 168 17.62 -1.85 12.13
CA LEU A 168 16.32 -1.67 12.77
C LEU A 168 16.46 -1.40 14.28
N SER A 169 17.34 -2.12 14.98
CA SER A 169 17.60 -1.90 16.41
C SER A 169 18.19 -0.51 16.72
N ARG A 170 18.83 0.12 15.74
CA ARG A 170 19.41 1.46 15.83
C ARG A 170 18.52 2.56 15.23
N GLY A 171 17.35 2.20 14.67
CA GLY A 171 16.48 3.13 13.95
C GLY A 171 17.09 3.65 12.64
N GLU A 172 18.08 2.95 12.08
CA GLU A 172 18.71 3.29 10.80
C GLU A 172 17.83 2.87 9.62
N LYS A 173 17.97 3.55 8.48
CA LYS A 173 17.27 3.19 7.25
C LYS A 173 17.83 1.89 6.66
N SER A 174 17.05 1.26 5.77
CA SER A 174 17.46 0.06 5.05
C SER A 174 18.74 0.27 4.22
N LEU A 175 19.50 -0.80 4.04
CA LEU A 175 20.67 -0.81 3.17
C LEU A 175 20.37 -0.29 1.77
N GLY A 176 21.29 0.48 1.22
CA GLY A 176 21.16 1.09 -0.10
C GLY A 176 20.29 2.34 -0.15
N SER A 177 19.48 2.63 0.88
CA SER A 177 18.70 3.88 0.93
C SER A 177 19.60 5.14 0.97
N GLU A 178 20.82 5.00 1.49
CA GLU A 178 21.85 6.06 1.52
C GLU A 178 22.30 6.51 0.12
N GLN A 179 22.08 5.68 -0.90
CA GLN A 179 22.41 5.99 -2.30
C GLN A 179 21.36 6.91 -2.94
N PHE A 180 20.18 7.04 -2.34
CA PHE A 180 19.07 7.83 -2.87
C PHE A 180 18.88 9.09 -2.02
N LYS A 181 19.78 10.07 -2.18
CA LYS A 181 19.67 11.36 -1.51
C LYS A 181 18.79 12.30 -2.35
N PRO A 182 17.69 12.83 -1.78
CA PRO A 182 16.90 13.86 -2.44
C PRO A 182 17.74 15.09 -2.75
N GLY A 183 17.65 15.58 -3.99
CA GLY A 183 18.46 16.68 -4.53
C GLY A 183 19.76 16.24 -5.22
N GLU A 184 20.22 14.99 -5.05
CA GLU A 184 21.43 14.47 -5.72
C GLU A 184 21.12 13.32 -6.69
N GLN A 185 20.39 12.29 -6.26
CA GLN A 185 20.03 11.12 -7.09
C GLN A 185 18.53 11.03 -7.39
N VAL A 186 17.69 11.58 -6.48
CA VAL A 186 16.23 11.68 -6.66
C VAL A 186 15.76 13.11 -6.46
N ALA A 187 14.60 13.49 -7.00
CA ALA A 187 14.12 14.88 -6.95
C ALA A 187 15.09 15.89 -7.59
N VAL A 188 15.69 15.50 -8.72
CA VAL A 188 16.78 16.25 -9.38
C VAL A 188 16.30 17.09 -10.57
N THR A 189 14.99 17.15 -10.83
CA THR A 189 14.48 18.02 -11.90
C THR A 189 14.76 19.48 -11.51
N PRO A 190 15.46 20.27 -12.35
CA PRO A 190 15.84 21.63 -11.99
C PRO A 190 14.61 22.48 -11.64
N GLY A 191 14.65 23.15 -10.49
CA GLY A 191 13.55 23.97 -10.01
C GLY A 191 13.99 24.88 -8.85
N LYS A 192 13.10 25.77 -8.44
CA LYS A 192 13.32 26.71 -7.32
C LYS A 192 12.08 26.79 -6.45
N VAL A 193 12.29 26.93 -5.14
CA VAL A 193 11.22 27.29 -4.22
C VAL A 193 10.84 28.76 -4.48
N VAL A 194 9.61 29.00 -4.89
CA VAL A 194 9.08 30.33 -5.24
C VAL A 194 8.15 30.90 -4.18
N PHE A 195 7.66 30.06 -3.28
CA PHE A 195 6.87 30.45 -2.12
C PHE A 195 7.11 29.48 -0.97
N ARG A 196 7.06 29.97 0.27
CA ARG A 196 7.19 29.16 1.49
C ARG A 196 6.33 29.77 2.60
N ASN A 197 5.61 28.94 3.33
CA ASN A 197 4.99 29.28 4.61
C ASN A 197 5.26 28.17 5.64
N HIS A 198 4.44 28.10 6.69
CA HIS A 198 4.57 27.07 7.73
C HIS A 198 4.34 25.65 7.20
N LEU A 199 3.32 25.44 6.36
CA LEU A 199 2.90 24.11 5.87
C LEU A 199 3.59 23.64 4.59
N ILE A 200 3.94 24.57 3.71
CA ILE A 200 4.32 24.24 2.33
C ILE A 200 5.53 25.02 1.85
N GLU A 201 6.23 24.38 0.93
CA GLU A 201 7.05 25.01 -0.08
C GLU A 201 6.39 24.80 -1.45
N LEU A 202 6.32 25.86 -2.26
CA LEU A 202 5.90 25.76 -3.65
C LEU A 202 7.15 25.78 -4.54
N ILE A 203 7.36 24.71 -5.29
CA ILE A 203 8.47 24.57 -6.22
C ILE A 203 7.96 24.90 -7.61
N GLN A 204 8.64 25.83 -8.31
CA GLN A 204 8.49 26.03 -9.75
C GLN A 204 9.66 25.35 -10.47
N TYR A 205 9.39 24.44 -11.39
CA TYR A 205 10.43 23.79 -12.18
C TYR A 205 10.88 24.67 -13.34
N ALA A 206 12.16 24.57 -13.68
CA ALA A 206 12.72 25.26 -14.83
C ALA A 206 12.15 24.67 -16.14
N PRO A 207 11.83 25.52 -17.13
CA PRO A 207 11.35 25.03 -18.41
C PRO A 207 12.43 24.22 -19.12
N ALA A 208 12.03 23.13 -19.80
CA ALA A 208 12.92 22.30 -20.60
C ALA A 208 12.76 22.54 -22.12
N THR A 209 11.96 23.54 -22.50
CA THR A 209 11.62 23.91 -23.89
C THR A 209 11.64 25.43 -24.06
N ASP A 210 11.84 25.92 -25.29
CA ASP A 210 11.85 27.35 -25.59
C ASP A 210 10.47 28.01 -25.46
N LYS A 211 9.40 27.23 -25.66
CA LYS A 211 8.01 27.64 -25.53
C LYS A 211 7.28 26.68 -24.61
N VAL A 212 6.36 27.23 -23.83
CA VAL A 212 5.50 26.48 -22.91
C VAL A 212 4.04 26.77 -23.18
N HIS A 213 3.16 25.88 -22.72
CA HIS A 213 1.72 26.10 -22.72
C HIS A 213 1.36 27.34 -21.87
N PRO A 214 0.31 28.09 -22.25
CA PRO A 214 -0.05 29.33 -21.55
C PRO A 214 -0.52 29.10 -20.12
N GLU A 215 -1.21 27.98 -19.85
CA GLU A 215 -1.69 27.64 -18.52
C GLU A 215 -0.70 26.78 -17.74
N PRO A 216 -0.40 27.12 -16.47
CA PRO A 216 0.46 26.30 -15.64
C PRO A 216 -0.25 25.06 -15.12
N LEU A 217 0.56 24.10 -14.67
CA LEU A 217 0.13 22.89 -13.98
C LEU A 217 0.59 22.94 -12.51
N LEU A 218 -0.35 22.95 -11.57
CA LEU A 218 -0.08 22.77 -10.14
C LEU A 218 -0.31 21.30 -9.75
N ILE A 219 0.71 20.68 -9.15
CA ILE A 219 0.64 19.31 -8.64
C ILE A 219 0.53 19.33 -7.11
N VAL A 220 -0.48 18.65 -6.58
CA VAL A 220 -0.78 18.48 -5.16
C VAL A 220 -0.54 17.01 -4.77
N PRO A 221 0.63 16.67 -4.21
CA PRO A 221 0.92 15.30 -3.77
C PRO A 221 0.24 14.99 -2.43
N ALA A 222 0.14 13.70 -2.08
CA ALA A 222 -0.22 13.29 -0.72
C ALA A 222 0.87 13.68 0.28
N TRP A 223 0.50 14.02 1.51
CA TRP A 223 1.44 14.35 2.60
C TRP A 223 1.97 13.11 3.35
N ILE A 224 1.35 11.93 3.17
CA ILE A 224 1.83 10.66 3.78
C ILE A 224 3.19 10.26 3.19
N MET A 225 3.38 10.55 1.91
CA MET A 225 4.63 10.34 1.17
C MET A 225 5.24 11.70 0.82
N LYS A 226 6.52 11.73 0.48
CA LYS A 226 7.14 12.98 0.00
C LYS A 226 6.81 13.22 -1.47
N TYR A 227 6.76 14.50 -1.87
CA TYR A 227 6.38 14.94 -3.22
C TYR A 227 7.20 14.25 -4.34
N TYR A 228 8.45 13.89 -4.05
CA TYR A 228 9.38 13.30 -5.02
C TYR A 228 8.99 11.90 -5.49
N ILE A 229 7.90 11.30 -5.01
CA ILE A 229 7.30 10.13 -5.69
C ILE A 229 6.91 10.45 -7.14
N LEU A 230 6.59 11.71 -7.43
CA LEU A 230 6.28 12.23 -8.76
C LEU A 230 7.52 12.80 -9.49
N ASP A 231 8.66 12.89 -8.79
CA ASP A 231 9.95 13.34 -9.31
C ASP A 231 11.08 12.47 -8.76
N LEU A 232 11.03 11.16 -9.06
CA LEU A 232 12.01 10.20 -8.54
C LEU A 232 13.36 10.41 -9.23
N SER A 233 13.72 9.56 -10.19
CA SER A 233 14.98 9.65 -10.92
C SER A 233 14.74 10.20 -12.34
N PRO A 234 15.78 10.63 -13.06
CA PRO A 234 15.62 11.21 -14.39
C PRO A 234 14.91 10.35 -15.44
N HIS A 235 14.80 9.03 -15.25
CA HIS A 235 14.16 8.11 -16.19
C HIS A 235 12.72 7.73 -15.79
N ASN A 236 12.27 8.08 -14.59
CA ASN A 236 10.91 7.79 -14.09
C ASN A 236 10.27 8.99 -13.37
N SER A 237 10.71 10.21 -13.68
CA SER A 237 10.13 11.45 -13.17
C SER A 237 8.97 11.94 -14.06
N MET A 238 7.79 12.03 -13.46
CA MET A 238 6.61 12.62 -14.12
C MET A 238 6.79 14.13 -14.31
N VAL A 239 7.38 14.81 -13.32
CA VAL A 239 7.66 16.25 -13.42
C VAL A 239 8.59 16.55 -14.59
N LYS A 240 9.71 15.82 -14.72
CA LYS A 240 10.65 15.98 -15.82
C LYS A 240 9.96 15.77 -17.17
N TYR A 241 9.13 14.74 -17.28
CA TYR A 241 8.35 14.49 -18.49
C TYR A 241 7.45 15.69 -18.82
N LEU A 242 6.71 16.22 -17.85
CA LEU A 242 5.78 17.34 -18.05
C LEU A 242 6.48 18.64 -18.47
N VAL A 243 7.62 18.99 -17.87
CA VAL A 243 8.39 20.17 -18.30
C VAL A 243 8.98 19.99 -19.70
N GLN A 244 9.34 18.76 -20.09
CA GLN A 244 9.79 18.42 -21.44
C GLN A 244 8.66 18.45 -22.48
N GLN A 245 7.42 18.21 -22.06
CA GLN A 245 6.22 18.42 -22.89
C GLN A 245 5.82 19.91 -22.97
N GLY A 246 6.58 20.81 -22.36
CA GLY A 246 6.32 22.25 -22.43
C GLY A 246 5.27 22.75 -21.44
N HIS A 247 5.01 22.06 -20.33
CA HIS A 247 4.21 22.62 -19.24
C HIS A 247 5.05 23.49 -18.30
N THR A 248 4.50 24.61 -17.84
CA THR A 248 5.02 25.28 -16.63
C THR A 248 4.51 24.51 -15.42
N VAL A 249 5.40 23.79 -14.72
CA VAL A 249 5.01 22.89 -13.62
C VAL A 249 5.34 23.52 -12.27
N PHE A 250 4.35 23.52 -11.38
CA PHE A 250 4.47 23.82 -9.97
C PHE A 250 4.18 22.57 -9.14
N MET A 251 4.90 22.37 -8.05
CA MET A 251 4.69 21.26 -7.11
C MET A 251 4.62 21.77 -5.69
N LEU A 252 3.59 21.32 -4.97
CA LEU A 252 3.50 21.47 -3.53
C LEU A 252 4.42 20.47 -2.83
N SER A 253 5.28 20.97 -1.94
CA SER A 253 6.09 20.18 -1.02
C SER A 253 5.63 20.46 0.40
N TRP A 254 4.95 19.47 1.00
CA TRP A 254 4.45 19.54 2.38
C TRP A 254 5.60 19.46 3.39
N ARG A 255 5.53 20.27 4.44
CA ARG A 255 6.40 20.15 5.61
C ARG A 255 6.06 18.87 6.37
N ASN A 256 7.08 18.19 6.90
CA ASN A 256 6.88 17.11 7.84
C ASN A 256 6.39 17.69 9.19
N PRO A 257 5.26 17.22 9.73
CA PRO A 257 4.75 17.73 10.99
C PRO A 257 5.71 17.42 12.14
N THR A 258 5.67 18.28 13.14
CA THR A 258 6.40 18.22 14.40
C THR A 258 5.42 18.28 15.57
N SER A 259 5.88 18.14 16.81
CA SER A 259 4.99 18.21 17.98
C SER A 259 4.27 19.56 18.16
N GLU A 260 4.73 20.61 17.49
CA GLU A 260 4.13 21.94 17.45
C GLU A 260 2.89 21.98 16.54
N ASP A 261 2.79 21.03 15.61
CA ASP A 261 1.77 20.95 14.55
C ASP A 261 0.49 20.20 14.99
N ARG A 262 0.42 19.79 16.27
CA ARG A 262 -0.64 18.94 16.83
C ARG A 262 -2.06 19.51 16.70
N HIS A 263 -2.18 20.82 16.52
CA HIS A 263 -3.46 21.53 16.43
C HIS A 263 -3.89 21.81 14.99
N LEU A 264 -3.05 21.46 14.00
CA LEU A 264 -3.41 21.63 12.61
C LEU A 264 -4.49 20.63 12.19
N GLY A 265 -5.54 21.14 11.58
CA GLY A 265 -6.66 20.39 11.03
C GLY A 265 -6.70 20.45 9.51
N MET A 266 -7.68 19.75 8.92
CA MET A 266 -7.89 19.71 7.47
C MET A 266 -8.09 21.11 6.84
N GLU A 267 -8.68 22.03 7.60
CA GLU A 267 -8.92 23.42 7.16
C GLU A 267 -7.60 24.18 6.96
N ASP A 268 -6.61 24.00 7.85
CA ASP A 268 -5.29 24.61 7.71
C ASP A 268 -4.58 24.12 6.44
N TYR A 269 -4.59 22.81 6.19
CA TYR A 269 -4.02 22.24 4.96
C TYR A 269 -4.73 22.72 3.68
N LEU A 270 -6.03 23.04 3.78
CA LEU A 270 -6.78 23.60 2.66
C LEU A 270 -6.36 25.05 2.40
N HIS A 271 -6.38 25.89 3.44
CA HIS A 271 -6.14 27.34 3.32
C HIS A 271 -4.65 27.68 3.18
N GLU A 272 -3.82 27.25 4.13
CA GLU A 272 -2.39 27.50 4.14
C GLU A 272 -1.62 26.58 3.17
N GLY A 273 -2.24 25.49 2.72
CA GLY A 273 -1.70 24.64 1.67
C GLY A 273 -2.19 25.02 0.28
N ILE A 274 -3.29 24.39 -0.16
CA ILE A 274 -3.72 24.42 -1.56
C ILE A 274 -4.15 25.82 -2.02
N MET A 275 -4.96 26.53 -1.22
CA MET A 275 -5.45 27.85 -1.61
C MET A 275 -4.30 28.86 -1.71
N THR A 276 -3.42 28.89 -0.72
CA THR A 276 -2.22 29.73 -0.73
C THR A 276 -1.30 29.41 -1.91
N ALA A 277 -1.15 28.12 -2.28
CA ALA A 277 -0.39 27.74 -3.46
C ALA A 277 -1.03 28.24 -4.76
N LEU A 278 -2.36 28.16 -4.88
CA LEU A 278 -3.09 28.72 -6.03
C LEU A 278 -2.95 30.25 -6.11
N ASP A 279 -2.98 30.95 -4.98
CA ASP A 279 -2.72 32.40 -4.92
C ASP A 279 -1.30 32.73 -5.38
N ALA A 280 -0.30 31.97 -4.92
CA ALA A 280 1.09 32.14 -5.33
C ALA A 280 1.28 31.87 -6.84
N VAL A 281 0.70 30.80 -7.39
CA VAL A 281 0.74 30.52 -8.84
C VAL A 281 0.06 31.62 -9.64
N THR A 282 -1.11 32.11 -9.18
CA THR A 282 -1.83 33.22 -9.83
C THR A 282 -1.04 34.52 -9.80
N SER A 283 -0.31 34.78 -8.71
CA SER A 283 0.56 35.95 -8.59
C SER A 283 1.76 35.87 -9.54
N ILE A 284 2.32 34.67 -9.74
CA ILE A 284 3.45 34.43 -10.65
C ILE A 284 3.01 34.45 -12.11
N GLN A 285 1.81 33.93 -12.42
CA GLN A 285 1.24 33.93 -13.77
C GLN A 285 -0.15 34.59 -13.79
N PRO A 286 -0.21 35.94 -13.74
CA PRO A 286 -1.48 36.66 -13.71
C PRO A 286 -2.34 36.41 -14.95
N GLY A 287 -3.65 36.31 -14.74
CA GLY A 287 -4.64 36.17 -15.82
C GLY A 287 -4.64 34.81 -16.53
N ARG A 288 -3.95 33.81 -15.99
CA ARG A 288 -3.98 32.43 -16.50
C ARG A 288 -4.78 31.54 -15.56
N GLN A 289 -5.66 30.72 -16.13
CA GLN A 289 -6.25 29.62 -15.38
C GLN A 289 -5.23 28.50 -15.19
N ILE A 290 -5.41 27.69 -14.15
CA ILE A 290 -4.45 26.68 -13.69
C ILE A 290 -5.02 25.29 -13.94
N HIS A 291 -4.23 24.42 -14.57
CA HIS A 291 -4.49 22.98 -14.52
C HIS A 291 -4.01 22.45 -13.17
N ALA A 292 -4.85 21.70 -12.45
CA ALA A 292 -4.47 21.11 -11.18
C ALA A 292 -4.48 19.58 -11.24
N ALA A 293 -3.46 18.95 -10.68
CA ALA A 293 -3.36 17.50 -10.58
C ALA A 293 -3.11 17.09 -9.14
N GLY A 294 -3.96 16.22 -8.59
CA GLY A 294 -3.85 15.73 -7.23
C GLY A 294 -3.52 14.24 -7.20
N TYR A 295 -2.54 13.85 -6.39
CA TYR A 295 -2.10 12.45 -6.27
C TYR A 295 -2.45 11.86 -4.90
N CYS A 296 -3.12 10.69 -4.91
CA CYS A 296 -3.56 10.00 -3.70
C CYS A 296 -4.34 10.94 -2.77
N LEU A 297 -3.98 11.05 -1.49
CA LEU A 297 -4.63 11.95 -0.54
C LEU A 297 -4.58 13.44 -0.95
N GLY A 298 -3.54 13.85 -1.70
CA GLY A 298 -3.47 15.19 -2.28
C GLY A 298 -4.58 15.45 -3.30
N GLY A 299 -5.06 14.41 -3.98
CA GLY A 299 -6.24 14.50 -4.85
C GLY A 299 -7.56 14.59 -4.09
N THR A 300 -7.68 13.93 -2.93
CA THR A 300 -8.83 14.10 -2.04
C THR A 300 -8.94 15.56 -1.58
N LEU A 301 -7.83 16.16 -1.14
CA LEU A 301 -7.79 17.57 -0.78
C LEU A 301 -8.05 18.50 -1.95
N LEU A 302 -7.47 18.21 -3.11
CA LEU A 302 -7.70 19.02 -4.31
C LEU A 302 -9.17 19.00 -4.73
N ALA A 303 -9.86 17.86 -4.57
CA ALA A 303 -11.30 17.78 -4.80
C ALA A 303 -12.10 18.65 -3.82
N ILE A 304 -11.72 18.66 -2.53
CA ILE A 304 -12.30 19.55 -1.52
C ILE A 304 -12.05 21.02 -1.89
N ALA A 305 -10.82 21.37 -2.30
CA ALA A 305 -10.46 22.71 -2.73
C ALA A 305 -11.25 23.16 -3.97
N ALA A 306 -11.37 22.29 -4.98
CA ALA A 306 -12.15 22.57 -6.18
C ALA A 306 -13.63 22.82 -5.85
N ALA A 307 -14.21 22.03 -4.92
CA ALA A 307 -15.57 22.25 -4.46
C ALA A 307 -15.73 23.59 -3.70
N ALA A 308 -14.76 23.95 -2.85
CA ALA A 308 -14.75 25.22 -2.13
C ALA A 308 -14.65 26.43 -3.09
N LEU A 309 -13.79 26.35 -4.10
CA LEU A 309 -13.67 27.37 -5.16
C LEU A 309 -14.95 27.48 -5.97
N GLY A 310 -15.56 26.35 -6.35
CA GLY A 310 -16.84 26.33 -7.05
C GLY A 310 -17.95 27.03 -6.27
N ARG A 311 -18.03 26.80 -4.95
CA ARG A 311 -18.97 27.51 -4.06
C ARG A 311 -18.71 29.02 -4.00
N ALA A 312 -17.44 29.44 -4.08
CA ALA A 312 -17.04 30.84 -4.11
C ALA A 312 -17.14 31.47 -5.53
N CYS A 313 -17.62 30.73 -6.53
CA CYS A 313 -17.62 31.13 -7.94
C CYS A 313 -16.23 31.50 -8.49
N ASP A 314 -15.16 30.97 -7.90
CA ASP A 314 -13.78 31.21 -8.32
C ASP A 314 -13.41 30.28 -9.49
N GLN A 315 -13.10 30.89 -10.64
CA GLN A 315 -12.87 30.20 -11.91
C GLN A 315 -11.37 30.04 -12.25
N ARG A 316 -10.47 30.16 -11.26
CA ARG A 316 -9.02 30.06 -11.51
C ARG A 316 -8.56 28.66 -11.96
N LEU A 317 -9.33 27.60 -11.70
CA LEU A 317 -9.00 26.25 -12.15
C LEU A 317 -9.56 25.99 -13.56
N LYS A 318 -8.70 25.60 -14.50
CA LYS A 318 -9.09 25.21 -15.88
C LYS A 318 -9.50 23.75 -15.96
N SER A 319 -8.78 22.87 -15.27
CA SER A 319 -9.11 21.45 -15.15
C SER A 319 -8.57 20.87 -13.85
N VAL A 320 -9.15 19.76 -13.43
CA VAL A 320 -8.71 18.97 -12.27
C VAL A 320 -8.48 17.53 -12.71
N SER A 321 -7.29 17.00 -12.44
CA SER A 321 -6.91 15.60 -12.68
C SER A 321 -6.67 14.89 -11.35
N LEU A 322 -7.31 13.74 -11.15
CA LEU A 322 -7.21 12.96 -9.91
C LEU A 322 -6.47 11.64 -10.19
N LEU A 323 -5.27 11.51 -9.64
CA LEU A 323 -4.38 10.37 -9.85
C LEU A 323 -4.41 9.45 -8.63
N ALA A 324 -5.03 8.28 -8.76
CA ALA A 324 -5.20 7.31 -7.66
C ALA A 324 -5.77 7.95 -6.38
N ALA A 325 -6.67 8.92 -6.53
CA ALA A 325 -7.26 9.68 -5.44
C ALA A 325 -8.71 9.24 -5.20
N GLN A 326 -9.06 9.07 -3.93
CA GLN A 326 -10.39 8.62 -3.53
C GLN A 326 -11.21 9.82 -3.03
N THR A 327 -12.42 9.97 -3.55
CA THR A 327 -13.39 11.00 -3.14
C THR A 327 -14.59 10.39 -2.42
N ASP A 328 -14.90 9.12 -2.70
CA ASP A 328 -15.88 8.30 -2.00
C ASP A 328 -15.16 7.23 -1.18
N PHE A 329 -15.21 7.36 0.15
CA PHE A 329 -14.57 6.45 1.11
C PHE A 329 -15.49 5.34 1.62
N SER A 330 -16.69 5.16 1.04
CA SER A 330 -17.61 4.09 1.43
C SER A 330 -17.03 2.68 1.23
N GLU A 331 -16.11 2.53 0.26
CA GLU A 331 -15.34 1.31 0.01
C GLU A 331 -13.82 1.59 -0.02
N ALA A 332 -13.25 1.97 1.13
CA ALA A 332 -11.80 2.25 1.29
C ALA A 332 -10.91 0.98 1.38
N GLY A 333 -11.39 -0.16 0.86
CA GLY A 333 -10.66 -1.42 0.84
C GLY A 333 -10.30 -1.96 2.23
N GLU A 334 -9.18 -2.68 2.32
CA GLU A 334 -8.74 -3.33 3.56
C GLU A 334 -8.38 -2.34 4.68
N LEU A 335 -8.20 -1.04 4.39
CA LEU A 335 -8.01 -0.01 5.41
C LEU A 335 -9.22 0.07 6.35
N MET A 336 -10.44 -0.18 5.86
CA MET A 336 -11.64 -0.18 6.70
C MET A 336 -11.61 -1.24 7.80
N LEU A 337 -10.78 -2.29 7.68
CA LEU A 337 -10.60 -3.31 8.71
C LEU A 337 -9.85 -2.76 9.94
N PHE A 338 -9.10 -1.69 9.74
CA PHE A 338 -8.22 -1.06 10.72
C PHE A 338 -8.64 0.38 11.06
N VAL A 339 -9.87 0.77 10.67
CA VAL A 339 -10.47 2.05 11.03
C VAL A 339 -11.80 1.80 11.71
N ASN A 340 -11.79 1.85 13.04
CA ASN A 340 -12.99 1.92 13.88
C ASN A 340 -12.85 3.04 14.92
N GLU A 341 -13.96 3.47 15.52
CA GLU A 341 -13.96 4.57 16.50
C GLU A 341 -12.96 4.37 17.64
N THR A 342 -12.78 3.12 18.08
CA THR A 342 -11.81 2.78 19.13
C THR A 342 -10.37 2.98 18.66
N GLN A 343 -10.04 2.54 17.43
CA GLN A 343 -8.72 2.74 16.82
C GLN A 343 -8.45 4.21 16.52
N VAL A 344 -9.45 4.97 16.08
CA VAL A 344 -9.30 6.42 15.86
C VAL A 344 -9.04 7.14 17.18
N SER A 345 -9.86 6.90 18.21
CA SER A 345 -9.66 7.49 19.54
C SER A 345 -8.31 7.11 20.16
N PHE A 346 -7.84 5.90 19.87
CA PHE A 346 -6.55 5.40 20.29
C PHE A 346 -5.38 6.11 19.58
N LEU A 347 -5.48 6.33 18.27
CA LEU A 347 -4.52 7.12 17.49
C LEU A 347 -4.53 8.60 17.94
N GLU A 348 -5.70 9.20 18.15
CA GLU A 348 -5.82 10.57 18.67
C GLU A 348 -5.13 10.71 20.04
N SER A 349 -5.31 9.72 20.92
CA SER A 349 -4.64 9.70 22.23
C SER A 349 -3.12 9.61 22.11
N MET A 350 -2.60 8.88 21.10
CA MET A 350 -1.16 8.85 20.82
C MET A 350 -0.65 10.18 20.27
N MET A 351 -1.36 10.75 19.28
CA MET A 351 -1.02 12.02 18.66
C MET A 351 -1.05 13.17 19.67
N TRP A 352 -1.94 13.12 20.66
CA TRP A 352 -1.99 14.13 21.72
C TRP A 352 -0.75 14.13 22.63
N ASP A 353 -0.20 12.93 22.92
CA ASP A 353 0.96 12.75 23.78
C ASP A 353 2.28 13.05 23.06
N ARG A 354 2.42 12.57 21.81
CA ARG A 354 3.66 12.69 21.00
C ARG A 354 3.70 13.92 20.11
N GLY A 355 2.54 14.49 19.79
CA GLY A 355 2.37 15.62 18.88
C GLY A 355 2.50 15.27 17.38
N VAL A 356 2.69 13.99 17.04
CA VAL A 356 2.71 13.42 15.68
C VAL A 356 2.34 11.94 15.73
#